data_AF-A0A0B1SRH5-F1
#
_entry.id   AF-A0A0B1SRH5-F1
#
_cell.length_a   1.000
_cell.length_b   1.000
_cell.length_c   1.000
_cell.angle_alpha   90.00
_cell.angle_beta   90.00
_cell.angle_gamma   90.00
#
_symmetry.space_group_name_H-M   'P 1'
#
loop_
_entity.id
_entity.type
_entity.pdbx_description
1 polymer ?
#
loop_
_entity_poly.entity_id
_entity_poly.type
_entity_poly.pdbx_seq_one_letter_code
_entity_poly.pdbx_strand_id
1 'polypeptide(L)'
;MFGTTYKVGTGADTLYPASGGSEDWAKGKAHVKYSYLFELRPEEQVWDGFLLSENQVIQLISYKLYILRGLHPQHRLLCPSLMNVGSQII
;
A
#
# COMPACT_ATOMS: atom_id res chain seq x y z
N MET A 1 20.11 -0.62 1.95
CA MET A 1 19.00 0.24 1.50
C MET A 1 18.01 -0.67 0.80
N PHE A 2 16.73 -0.69 1.18
CA PHE A 2 15.81 -1.70 0.65
C PHE A 2 15.07 -1.04 -0.52
N GLY A 3 15.35 -1.55 -1.73
CA GLY A 3 15.05 -0.88 -2.99
C GLY A 3 13.71 -1.28 -3.61
N THR A 4 12.69 -1.57 -2.81
CA THR A 4 11.37 -1.92 -3.34
C THR A 4 10.61 -0.65 -3.69
N THR A 5 10.36 -0.46 -4.97
CA THR A 5 9.52 0.63 -5.48
C THR A 5 8.07 0.18 -5.49
N TYR A 6 7.19 0.96 -4.87
CA TYR A 6 5.74 0.73 -4.90
C TYR A 6 5.09 1.67 -5.90
N LYS A 7 4.09 1.16 -6.65
CA LYS A 7 3.16 2.00 -7.40
C LYS A 7 2.12 2.56 -6.43
N VAL A 8 1.77 3.84 -6.60
CA VAL A 8 0.78 4.53 -5.77
C VAL A 8 -0.27 5.13 -6.69
N GLY A 9 -1.53 4.84 -6.41
CA GLY A 9 -2.68 5.27 -7.20
C GLY A 9 -3.95 4.60 -6.71
N THR A 10 -5.05 4.79 -7.45
CA THR A 10 -6.32 4.12 -7.19
C THR A 10 -6.22 2.65 -7.56
N GLY A 11 -6.93 1.74 -6.87
CA GLY A 11 -6.93 0.33 -7.24
C GLY A 11 -7.32 0.07 -8.69
N ALA A 12 -8.25 0.87 -9.23
CA ALA A 12 -8.66 0.80 -10.64
C ALA A 12 -7.54 1.19 -11.61
N ASP A 13 -6.70 2.17 -11.26
CA ASP A 13 -5.60 2.65 -12.11
C ASP A 13 -4.33 1.80 -11.96
N THR A 14 -4.08 1.23 -10.79
CA THR A 14 -2.84 0.50 -10.50
C THR A 14 -2.93 -1.00 -10.74
N LEU A 15 -4.11 -1.59 -10.57
CA LEU A 15 -4.37 -3.02 -10.78
C LEU A 15 -5.31 -3.20 -11.97
N TYR A 16 -6.61 -3.05 -11.73
CA TYR A 16 -7.69 -3.12 -12.69
C TYR A 16 -8.99 -2.67 -12.00
N PRO A 17 -10.02 -2.24 -12.75
CA PRO A 17 -11.31 -1.90 -12.15
C PRO A 17 -11.93 -3.10 -11.43
N ALA A 18 -12.09 -2.96 -10.11
CA ALA A 18 -12.74 -3.91 -9.22
C ALA A 18 -13.66 -3.15 -8.26
N SER A 19 -14.70 -3.82 -7.76
CA SER A 19 -15.68 -3.21 -6.85
C SER A 19 -16.06 -4.17 -5.73
N GLY A 20 -16.35 -3.61 -4.56
CA GLY A 20 -16.81 -4.39 -3.40
C GLY A 20 -15.67 -4.86 -2.51
N GLY A 21 -14.48 -4.27 -2.67
CA GLY A 21 -13.37 -4.48 -1.76
C GLY A 21 -13.65 -3.93 -0.36
N SER A 22 -12.83 -4.35 0.59
CA SER A 22 -12.95 -3.92 1.99
C SER A 22 -12.76 -2.40 2.15
N GLU A 23 -11.87 -1.86 1.34
CA GLU A 23 -11.48 -0.46 1.23
C GLU A 23 -12.60 0.39 0.61
N ASP A 24 -13.32 -0.13 -0.39
CA ASP A 24 -14.52 0.50 -0.95
C ASP A 24 -15.60 0.66 0.12
N TRP A 25 -15.85 -0.40 0.89
CA TRP A 25 -16.85 -0.37 1.95
C TRP A 25 -16.42 0.58 3.09
N ALA A 26 -15.16 0.48 3.53
CA ALA A 26 -14.62 1.35 4.57
C ALA A 26 -14.74 2.82 4.19
N LYS A 27 -14.42 3.16 2.94
CA LYS A 27 -14.48 4.54 2.44
C LYS A 27 -15.92 5.00 2.17
N GLY A 28 -16.71 4.19 1.48
CA GLY A 28 -18.02 4.56 0.96
C GLY A 28 -19.19 4.39 1.93
N LYS A 29 -19.13 3.39 2.83
CA LYS A 29 -20.20 3.10 3.81
C LYS A 29 -19.83 3.49 5.23
N ALA A 30 -18.63 3.15 5.68
CA ALA A 30 -18.20 3.48 7.04
C ALA A 30 -17.60 4.89 7.17
N HIS A 31 -17.45 5.61 6.06
CA HIS A 31 -16.90 6.98 6.01
C HIS A 31 -15.52 7.10 6.66
N VAL A 32 -14.71 6.04 6.61
CA VAL A 32 -13.34 6.07 7.11
C VAL A 32 -12.52 7.03 6.25
N LYS A 33 -11.96 8.07 6.87
CA LYS A 33 -11.24 9.14 6.17
C LYS A 33 -10.06 8.61 5.35
N TYR A 34 -9.33 7.65 5.89
CA TYR A 34 -8.16 7.05 5.27
C TYR A 34 -8.33 5.53 5.21
N SER A 35 -8.43 4.99 4.00
CA SER A 35 -8.45 3.57 3.70
C SER A 35 -7.35 3.29 2.69
N TYR A 36 -6.59 2.21 2.90
CA TYR A 36 -5.44 1.83 2.08
C TYR A 36 -5.42 0.32 1.89
N LEU A 37 -5.13 -0.14 0.68
CA LEU A 37 -4.85 -1.51 0.32
C LEU A 37 -3.35 -1.64 0.04
N PHE A 38 -2.74 -2.68 0.60
CA PHE A 38 -1.32 -2.95 0.36
C PHE A 38 -1.17 -4.26 -0.40
N GLU A 39 -0.85 -4.16 -1.69
CA GLU A 39 -0.29 -5.29 -2.41
C GLU A 39 1.21 -5.39 -2.12
N LEU A 40 1.59 -6.53 -1.58
CA LEU A 40 2.95 -6.79 -1.12
C LEU A 40 3.75 -7.56 -2.18
N ARG A 41 5.04 -7.75 -1.92
CA ARG A 41 5.90 -8.57 -2.78
C ARG A 41 5.36 -10.00 -2.92
N PRO A 42 5.72 -10.66 -4.04
CA PRO A 42 6.53 -10.18 -5.16
C PRO A 42 5.70 -9.37 -6.18
N GLU A 43 6.34 -8.93 -7.26
CA GLU A 43 5.66 -8.22 -8.35
C GLU A 43 4.69 -9.16 -9.09
N GLU A 44 3.69 -8.61 -9.78
CA GLU A 44 2.59 -9.34 -10.42
C GLU A 44 3.02 -10.47 -11.39
N GLN A 45 4.26 -10.40 -11.90
CA GLN A 45 4.78 -11.29 -12.94
C GLN A 45 5.64 -12.43 -12.38
N VAL A 46 5.44 -12.78 -11.11
CA VAL A 46 6.14 -13.89 -10.44
C VAL A 46 5.19 -15.08 -10.28
N TRP A 47 5.53 -16.19 -10.96
CA TRP A 47 4.69 -17.38 -11.09
C TRP A 47 4.41 -18.10 -9.75
N ASP A 48 5.32 -17.99 -8.80
CA ASP A 48 5.22 -18.51 -7.44
C ASP A 48 4.94 -17.40 -6.42
N GLY A 49 4.18 -16.37 -6.82
CA GLY A 49 4.04 -15.13 -6.07
C GLY A 49 3.52 -15.26 -4.63
N PHE A 50 2.88 -16.37 -4.28
CA PHE A 50 2.42 -16.64 -2.91
C PHE A 50 3.48 -17.30 -2.02
N LEU A 51 4.59 -17.77 -2.60
CA LEU A 51 5.70 -18.42 -1.89
C LEU A 51 6.81 -17.39 -1.62
N LEU A 52 6.78 -16.80 -0.43
CA LEU A 52 7.79 -15.84 0.00
C LEU A 52 8.81 -16.52 0.95
N SER A 53 10.10 -16.43 0.64
CA SER A 53 11.15 -16.96 1.53
C SER A 53 11.27 -16.16 2.83
N GLU A 54 11.65 -16.83 3.93
CA GLU A 54 11.77 -16.21 5.26
C GLU A 54 12.64 -14.94 5.28
N ASN A 55 13.73 -14.94 4.51
CA ASN A 55 14.64 -13.80 4.40
C ASN A 55 13.95 -12.55 3.82
N GLN A 56 12.91 -12.73 3.00
CA GLN A 56 12.12 -11.63 2.45
C GLN A 56 11.07 -11.12 3.45
N VAL A 57 10.60 -11.95 4.39
CA VAL A 57 9.58 -11.59 5.40
C VAL A 57 10.08 -10.48 6.33
N ILE A 58 11.32 -10.56 6.81
CA ILE A 58 11.89 -9.52 7.69
C ILE A 58 12.00 -8.18 6.96
N GLN A 59 12.38 -8.22 5.68
CA GLN A 59 12.52 -7.05 4.82
C GLN A 59 11.15 -6.40 4.55
N LEU A 60 10.14 -7.22 4.26
CA LEU A 60 8.74 -6.87 4.07
C LEU A 60 8.17 -6.14 5.30
N ILE A 61 8.32 -6.71 6.50
CA ILE A 61 7.79 -6.14 7.74
C ILE A 61 8.43 -4.78 8.04
N SER A 62 9.75 -4.69 7.89
CA SER A 62 10.49 -3.45 8.15
C SER A 62 10.02 -2.31 7.24
N TYR A 63 9.74 -2.61 5.96
CA TYR A 63 9.29 -1.63 4.97
C TYR A 63 7.84 -1.24 5.16
N LYS A 64 6.97 -2.22 5.43
CA LYS A 64 5.56 -1.96 5.76
C LYS A 64 5.44 -1.03 6.97
N LEU A 65 6.23 -1.27 8.02
CA LEU A 65 6.21 -0.40 9.20
C LEU A 65 6.68 1.02 8.87
N TYR A 66 7.72 1.17 8.04
CA TYR A 66 8.18 2.48 7.58
C TYR A 66 7.09 3.24 6.82
N ILE A 67 6.40 2.59 5.88
CA ILE A 67 5.32 3.21 5.11
C ILE A 67 4.13 3.59 6.01
N LEU A 68 3.70 2.67 6.89
CA LEU A 68 2.59 2.93 7.82
C LEU A 68 2.87 4.12 8.75
N ARG A 69 4.14 4.29 9.20
CA ARG A 69 4.54 5.47 9.96
C ARG A 69 4.40 6.75 9.15
N GLY A 70 4.73 6.74 7.86
CA GLY A 70 4.56 7.88 6.97
C GLY A 70 3.09 8.26 6.71
N LEU A 71 2.18 7.28 6.69
CA LEU A 71 0.74 7.51 6.48
C LEU A 71 0.03 8.04 7.74
N HIS A 72 0.64 7.90 8.91
CA HIS A 72 0.05 8.35 10.16
C HIS A 72 -0.11 9.89 10.15
N PRO A 73 -1.30 10.44 10.45
CA PRO A 73 -1.58 11.87 10.33
C PRO A 73 -0.60 12.79 11.06
N GLN A 74 -0.01 12.35 12.19
CA GLN A 74 0.97 13.13 12.94
C GLN A 74 2.37 13.17 12.29
N HIS A 75 2.74 12.17 11.50
CA HIS A 75 4.02 12.09 10.81
C HIS A 75 3.99 12.69 9.39
N ARG A 76 2.80 13.15 8.97
CA ARG A 76 2.53 13.73 7.64
C ARG A 76 3.45 14.89 7.26
N LEU A 77 3.90 15.66 8.26
CA LEU A 77 4.69 16.88 8.06
C LEU A 77 6.16 16.61 7.76
N LEU A 78 6.64 15.36 7.91
CA LEU A 78 8.05 15.01 7.83
C LEU A 78 8.48 14.45 6.47
N CYS A 79 7.55 14.07 5.57
CA CYS A 79 7.91 13.47 4.28
C CYS A 79 6.94 13.87 3.14
N PRO A 80 7.08 15.09 2.57
CA PRO A 80 6.15 15.60 1.55
C PRO A 80 6.15 14.81 0.23
N SER A 81 7.25 14.11 -0.09
CA SER A 81 7.41 13.39 -1.37
C SER A 81 6.53 12.16 -1.53
N LEU A 82 5.91 11.68 -0.43
CA LEU A 82 4.96 10.56 -0.44
C LEU A 82 3.50 11.01 -0.61
N MET A 83 3.22 12.33 -0.66
CA MET A 83 1.89 12.86 -0.34
C MET A 83 1.32 13.89 -1.30
N ASN A 84 1.73 13.87 -2.57
CA ASN A 84 1.09 14.67 -3.61
C ASN A 84 0.07 13.86 -4.43
N VAL A 85 -0.80 13.12 -3.73
CA VAL A 85 -2.00 12.49 -4.31
C VAL A 85 -3.06 12.43 -3.21
N GLY A 86 -4.28 12.88 -3.49
CA GLY A 86 -5.42 12.69 -2.58
C GLY A 86 -5.56 11.22 -2.23
N SER A 87 -5.41 10.90 -0.94
CA SER A 87 -5.56 9.58 -0.30
C SER A 87 -5.81 8.41 -1.27
N GLN A 88 -4.77 7.63 -1.58
CA GLN A 88 -4.86 6.26 -2.12
C GLN A 88 -3.46 5.64 -2.20
N ILE A 89 -3.24 4.51 -1.52
CA ILE A 89 -2.21 3.52 -1.83
C ILE A 89 -3.01 2.24 -1.86
N ILE A 90 -3.32 1.83 -3.11
CA ILE A 90 -4.30 0.83 -3.61
C ILE A 90 -5.66 0.86 -2.89
#